data_AF-A0A380TM11-F1
#
_entry.id   AF-A0A380TM11-F1
#
_cell.length_a   1.000
_cell.length_b   1.000
_cell.length_c   1.000
_cell.angle_alpha   90.00
_cell.angle_beta   90.00
_cell.angle_gamma   90.00
#
_symmetry.space_group_name_H-M   'P 1'
#
loop_
_entity.id
_entity.type
_entity.pdbx_description
1 polymer ?
#
loop_
_entity_poly.entity_id
_entity_poly.type
_entity_poly.pdbx_seq_one_letter_code
_entity_poly.pdbx_strand_id
1 'polypeptide(L)' 'MTRHDKTLQHVVLGRADANIAFADLRALLLALGFAERILGAILKYKLEL' A
#
# COMPACT_ATOMS: atom_id res chain seq x y z
N MET A 1 10.41 14.01 4.80
CA MET A 1 9.44 13.09 4.17
C MET A 1 9.70 11.69 4.66
N THR A 2 8.74 11.07 5.35
CA THR A 2 8.85 9.66 5.75
C THR A 2 8.76 8.79 4.50
N ARG A 3 9.27 7.55 4.56
CA ARG A 3 9.24 6.63 3.41
C ARG A 3 7.83 6.47 2.84
N HIS A 4 6.83 6.41 3.71
CA HIS A 4 5.42 6.27 3.35
C HIS A 4 4.83 7.49 2.62
N ASP A 5 5.32 8.70 2.90
CA ASP A 5 4.84 9.94 2.25
C ASP A 5 5.13 9.94 0.75
N LYS A 6 6.30 9.44 0.35
CA LYS A 6 6.67 9.27 -1.07
C LYS A 6 5.76 8.24 -1.74
N THR A 7 5.56 7.08 -1.12
CA THR A 7 4.68 6.03 -1.64
C THR A 7 3.24 6.56 -1.82
N LEU A 8 2.73 7.29 -0.83
CA LEU A 8 1.40 7.86 -0.86
C LEU A 8 1.25 8.87 -2.01
N GLN A 9 2.22 9.77 -2.19
CA GLN A 9 2.21 10.70 -3.31
C GLN A 9 2.22 9.98 -4.67
N HIS A 10 3.02 8.93 -4.82
CA HIS A 10 3.04 8.14 -6.07
C HIS A 10 1.69 7.46 -6.36
N VAL A 11 1.03 6.92 -5.32
CA VAL A 11 -0.29 6.30 -5.45
C VAL A 11 -1.38 7.34 -5.75
N VAL A 12 -1.41 8.46 -5.03
CA VAL A 12 -2.47 9.48 -5.13
C VAL A 12 -2.34 10.30 -6.42
N LEU A 13 -1.13 10.62 -6.87
CA LEU A 13 -0.91 11.40 -8.09
C LEU A 13 -1.13 10.58 -9.37
N GLY A 14 -1.41 9.27 -9.25
CA GLY A 14 -1.77 8.44 -10.40
C GLY A 14 -0.71 8.41 -11.50
N ARG A 15 0.58 8.53 -11.13
CA ARG A 15 1.67 8.36 -12.09
C ARG A 15 1.78 6.86 -12.38
N ALA A 16 0.97 6.41 -13.34
CA ALA A 16 0.64 5.02 -13.67
C ALA A 16 1.85 4.09 -13.90
N ASP A 17 3.05 4.65 -14.11
CA ASP A 17 4.32 3.95 -14.37
C ASP A 17 5.27 3.87 -13.17
N ALA A 18 4.84 4.30 -11.97
CA ALA A 18 5.68 4.10 -10.80
C ALA A 18 5.77 2.60 -10.49
N ASN A 19 6.93 1.99 -10.78
CA ASN A 19 7.29 0.66 -10.31
C ASN A 19 7.41 0.66 -8.76
N ILE A 20 6.26 0.69 -8.09
CA ILE A 20 6.17 0.68 -6.63
C ILE A 20 6.36 -0.77 -6.20
N ALA A 21 7.44 -1.05 -5.49
CA ALA A 21 7.67 -2.36 -4.91
C ALA A 21 6.49 -2.76 -4.02
N PHE A 22 6.01 -4.01 -4.16
CA PHE A 22 4.87 -4.51 -3.39
C PHE A 22 5.05 -4.34 -1.87
N ALA A 23 6.28 -4.52 -1.37
CA ALA A 23 6.60 -4.33 0.05
C ALA A 23 6.36 -2.88 0.53
N ASP A 24 6.57 -1.90 -0.35
CA ASP A 24 6.38 -0.49 -0.06
C ASP A 24 4.89 -0.13 -0.02
N LEU A 25 4.11 -0.66 -0.97
CA LEU A 25 2.66 -0.55 -0.98
C LEU A 25 2.03 -1.24 0.23
N ARG A 26 2.48 -2.45 0.58
CA ARG A 26 2.06 -3.18 1.79
C ARG A 26 2.31 -2.37 3.05
N ALA A 27 3.51 -1.81 3.18
CA ALA A 27 3.86 -0.99 4.34
C ALA A 27 2.99 0.28 4.44
N LEU A 28 2.66 0.90 3.31
CA LEU A 28 1.72 2.02 3.26
C LEU A 28 0.31 1.61 3.70
N LEU A 29 -0.22 0.49 3.20
CA LEU A 29 -1.56 0.01 3.56
C LEU A 29 -1.66 -0.31 5.06
N LEU A 30 -0.65 -0.96 5.65
CA LEU A 30 -0.59 -1.21 7.09
C LEU A 30 -0.52 0.10 7.90
N ALA A 31 0.28 1.07 7.46
CA ALA A 31 0.38 2.38 8.11
C ALA A 31 -0.94 3.18 8.05
N LEU A 32 -1.76 2.94 7.03
CA LEU A 32 -3.10 3.53 6.89
C LEU A 32 -4.19 2.77 7.67
N GLY A 33 -3.82 1.72 8.43
CA GLY A 33 -4.76 0.96 9.25
C GLY A 33 -5.50 -0.17 8.51
N PHE A 34 -5.06 -0.55 7.31
CA PHE A 34 -5.62 -1.72 6.65
C PHE A 34 -5.06 -3.00 7.26
N ALA A 35 -5.93 -3.99 7.48
CA ALA A 35 -5.52 -5.33 7.89
C ALA A 35 -5.23 -6.20 6.66
N GLU A 36 -4.14 -6.98 6.73
CA GLU A 36 -3.81 -8.00 5.73
C GLU A 36 -4.73 -9.22 5.90
N ARG A 37 -5.38 -9.62 4.81
CA ARG A 37 -6.22 -10.81 4.70
C ARG A 37 -5.63 -11.72 3.64
N ILE A 38 -5.11 -12.86 4.07
CA ILE A 38 -4.51 -13.86 3.17
C ILE A 38 -5.61 -14.85 2.77
N LEU A 39 -5.86 -14.99 1.47
CA LEU A 39 -6.75 -16.03 0.93
C LEU A 39 -6.03 -16.81 -0.17
N GLY A 40 -5.47 -17.96 0.19
CA GLY A 40 -4.59 -18.73 -0.70
C GLY A 40 -3.30 -17.96 -1.00
N ALA A 41 -2.87 -17.92 -2.27
CA ALA A 41 -1.67 -17.20 -2.71
C ALA A 41 -1.88 -15.70 -2.97
N ILE A 42 -3.06 -15.14 -2.61
CA ILE A 42 -3.42 -13.75 -2.88
C ILE A 42 -3.54 -12.98 -1.57
N LEU A 43 -2.83 -11.86 -1.47
CA LEU A 43 -2.92 -10.91 -0.37
C LEU A 43 -4.04 -9.89 -0.67
N LYS A 44 -5.01 -9.78 0.26
CA LYS A 44 -6.11 -8.80 0.22
C LYS A 44 -5.97 -7.85 1.40
N TYR A 45 -6.37 -6.59 1.27
CA TYR A 45 -6.37 -5.62 2.37
C TYR A 45 -7.75 -5.04 2.55
N LYS A 46 -8.23 -4.90 3.79
CA LYS A 46 -9.53 -4.30 4.11
C LYS A 46 -9.34 -3.25 5.22
N LEU A 47 -9.96 -2.09 5.06
CA LEU A 47 -10.05 -1.09 6.11
C LEU A 47 -11.09 -1.57 7.13
N GLU A 48 -10.70 -1.63 8.40
CA GLU A 48 -11.59 -1.94 9.51
C GLU A 48 -11.84 -0.65 10.29
N LEU A 49 -13.12 -0.33 10.50
CA LEU A 49 -13.60 0.84 11.23
C LEU A 49 -13.94 0.46 12.67
#